data_AF-A0A564SLC8-F1
#
_entry.id   AF-A0A564SLC8-F1
#
_cell.length_a   1.000
_cell.length_b   1.000
_cell.length_c   1.000
_cell.angle_alpha   90.00
_cell.angle_beta   90.00
_cell.angle_gamma   90.00
#
_symmetry.space_group_name_H-M   'P 1'
#
loop_
_entity.id
_entity.type
_entity.pdbx_description
1 polymer ?
#
loop_
_entity_poly.entity_id
_entity_poly.type
_entity_poly.pdbx_seq_one_letter_code
_entity_poly.pdbx_strand_id
1 'polypeptide(L)'
;MNEIKCPNCGEVFTVNESQYSELLAQVRTTEFDKEIHARIEQALALEKQKAQNEQQQVLSQKESEIQELKATISNFESQKELIKKDTEQALSEKLINKDKELLGLQSQLDRMKLEHQNELQASLTNIEKERDQIQTQLLLQEKENELSLASVKQNYEAQLKAVNEQVEFYKNFKAQQSTKAIGESLEHYAESEFNKVRSFAFPNAYFEKDNQVSARGSKGDFIFREEDENGVEIISIMFEMKNEADGTEKKHKNADFYKELDKDRREKKCEYAVLVSMLEADNDYFNTGIVDVSHEYEKMYVVRPQFFIQLIGLLRNAALNSLKYKQELALVREQNIDITHFEDDLETFKVAFAKNYNSASKNFNKAIEEIDKAIKRMEAVKQALQTSDNQLRLANNKLDDVSVKKLTRKNPTMKAKFEALKND
;
A
#
# COMPACT_ATOMS: atom_id res chain seq x y z
N MET A 1 67.55 -189.07 -48.44
CA MET A 1 68.34 -188.04 -49.15
C MET A 1 67.47 -187.55 -50.29
N ASN A 2 67.04 -186.29 -50.23
CA ASN A 2 66.17 -185.68 -51.25
C ASN A 2 67.01 -184.71 -52.08
N GLU A 3 67.06 -184.94 -53.39
CA GLU A 3 67.79 -184.11 -54.35
C GLU A 3 67.00 -182.82 -54.65
N ILE A 4 67.61 -181.65 -54.48
CA ILE A 4 66.98 -180.34 -54.76
C ILE A 4 67.59 -179.78 -56.06
N LYS A 5 66.72 -179.34 -56.96
CA LYS A 5 67.08 -178.82 -58.28
C LYS A 5 66.98 -177.30 -58.28
N CYS A 6 68.07 -176.60 -58.60
CA CYS A 6 68.05 -175.14 -58.66
C CYS A 6 67.09 -174.67 -59.77
N PRO A 7 66.08 -173.82 -59.46
CA PRO A 7 65.11 -173.36 -60.46
C PRO A 7 65.70 -172.39 -61.51
N ASN A 8 66.94 -171.91 -61.33
CA ASN A 8 67.58 -170.96 -62.24
C ASN A 8 68.60 -171.61 -63.20
N CYS A 9 69.29 -172.67 -62.80
CA CYS A 9 70.33 -173.33 -63.63
C CYS A 9 70.17 -174.85 -63.79
N GLY A 10 69.17 -175.46 -63.14
CA GLY A 10 68.77 -176.85 -63.38
C GLY A 10 69.72 -177.93 -62.84
N GLU A 11 70.82 -177.56 -62.19
CA GLU A 11 71.80 -178.47 -61.63
C GLU A 11 71.28 -179.09 -60.32
N VAL A 12 71.48 -180.41 -60.17
CA VAL A 12 70.96 -181.21 -59.06
C VAL A 12 72.10 -181.43 -58.06
N PHE A 13 71.94 -180.93 -56.84
CA PHE A 13 72.94 -181.06 -55.78
C PHE A 13 72.32 -181.62 -54.50
N THR A 14 73.13 -182.37 -53.76
CA THR A 14 72.77 -182.99 -52.48
C THR A 14 73.20 -182.07 -51.33
N VAL A 15 72.24 -181.51 -50.61
CA VAL A 15 72.49 -180.59 -49.48
C VAL A 15 72.63 -181.41 -48.19
N ASN A 16 73.72 -181.20 -47.45
CA ASN A 16 73.96 -181.80 -46.14
C ASN A 16 73.18 -181.02 -45.07
N GLU A 17 72.68 -181.69 -44.01
CA GLU A 17 71.75 -181.11 -43.01
C GLU A 17 72.22 -179.77 -42.43
N SER A 18 73.54 -179.58 -42.27
CA SER A 18 74.15 -178.35 -41.78
C SER A 18 74.00 -177.14 -42.73
N GLN A 19 74.09 -177.36 -44.04
CA GLN A 19 73.99 -176.30 -45.05
C GLN A 19 72.53 -175.86 -45.27
N TYR A 20 71.57 -176.76 -45.08
CA TYR A 20 70.14 -176.44 -45.12
C TYR A 20 69.73 -175.59 -43.92
N SER A 21 70.27 -175.88 -42.72
CA SER A 21 70.05 -175.07 -41.52
C SER A 21 70.65 -173.66 -41.63
N GLU A 22 71.80 -173.49 -42.29
CA GLU A 22 72.39 -172.16 -42.51
C GLU A 22 71.57 -171.31 -43.50
N LEU A 23 71.10 -171.91 -44.60
CA LEU A 23 70.20 -171.23 -45.56
C LEU A 23 68.85 -170.88 -44.93
N LEU A 24 68.27 -171.77 -44.12
CA LEU A 24 67.05 -171.49 -43.34
C LEU A 24 67.28 -170.39 -42.31
N ALA A 25 68.40 -170.38 -41.61
CA ALA A 25 68.75 -169.31 -40.67
C ALA A 25 68.93 -167.98 -41.40
N GLN A 26 69.61 -167.95 -42.55
CA GLN A 26 69.83 -166.74 -43.33
C GLN A 26 68.53 -166.18 -43.93
N VAL A 27 67.67 -167.03 -44.49
CA VAL A 27 66.35 -166.60 -45.01
C VAL A 27 65.43 -166.17 -43.86
N ARG A 28 65.43 -166.90 -42.73
CA ARG A 28 64.62 -166.55 -41.56
C ARG A 28 65.10 -165.26 -40.90
N THR A 29 66.41 -164.98 -40.90
CA THR A 29 66.96 -163.73 -40.35
C THR A 29 66.63 -162.55 -41.26
N THR A 30 66.79 -162.70 -42.58
CA THR A 30 66.48 -161.62 -43.54
C THR A 30 64.98 -161.32 -43.65
N GLU A 31 64.11 -162.35 -43.68
CA GLU A 31 62.65 -162.15 -43.68
C GLU A 31 62.14 -161.63 -42.31
N PHE A 32 62.75 -162.05 -41.20
CA PHE A 32 62.44 -161.49 -39.87
C PHE A 32 62.89 -160.04 -39.73
N ASP A 33 64.07 -159.67 -40.22
CA ASP A 33 64.54 -158.28 -40.25
C ASP A 33 63.63 -157.40 -41.13
N LYS A 34 63.17 -157.92 -42.28
CA LYS A 34 62.16 -157.24 -43.11
C LYS A 34 60.83 -157.06 -42.36
N GLU A 35 60.35 -158.09 -41.65
CA GLU A 35 59.12 -157.99 -40.86
C GLU A 35 59.26 -156.99 -39.70
N ILE A 36 60.41 -157.01 -38.99
CA ILE A 36 60.72 -156.03 -37.95
C ILE A 36 60.76 -154.62 -38.54
N HIS A 37 61.45 -154.41 -39.66
CA HIS A 37 61.47 -153.11 -40.33
C HIS A 37 60.08 -152.65 -40.76
N ALA A 38 59.26 -153.54 -41.34
CA ALA A 38 57.89 -153.22 -41.71
C ALA A 38 57.02 -152.84 -40.50
N ARG A 39 57.17 -153.54 -39.36
CA ARG A 39 56.47 -153.18 -38.10
C ARG A 39 56.97 -151.87 -37.51
N ILE A 40 58.28 -151.61 -37.56
CA ILE A 40 58.85 -150.33 -37.11
C ILE A 40 58.35 -149.19 -38.00
N GLU A 41 58.31 -149.37 -39.32
CA GLU A 41 57.76 -148.39 -40.25
C GLU A 41 56.27 -148.13 -40.00
N GLN A 42 55.47 -149.17 -39.77
CA GLN A 42 54.06 -149.04 -39.41
C GLN A 42 53.88 -148.31 -38.06
N ALA A 43 54.67 -148.66 -37.04
CA ALA A 43 54.64 -148.00 -35.74
C ALA A 43 55.05 -146.52 -35.84
N LEU A 44 56.09 -146.21 -36.62
CA LEU A 44 56.53 -144.83 -36.89
C LEU A 44 55.47 -144.05 -37.67
N ALA A 45 54.82 -144.67 -38.66
CA ALA A 45 53.74 -144.04 -39.42
C ALA A 45 52.53 -143.73 -38.53
N LEU A 46 52.16 -144.65 -37.65
CA LEU A 46 51.03 -144.49 -36.72
C LEU A 46 51.34 -143.45 -35.64
N GLU A 47 52.56 -143.42 -35.13
CA GLU A 47 53.01 -142.39 -34.18
C GLU A 47 53.08 -141.00 -34.83
N LYS A 48 53.57 -140.93 -36.08
CA LYS A 48 53.54 -139.69 -36.87
C LYS A 48 52.11 -139.20 -37.13
N GLN A 49 51.18 -140.12 -37.42
CA GLN A 49 49.77 -139.77 -37.61
C GLN A 49 49.11 -139.29 -36.31
N LYS A 50 49.41 -139.93 -35.17
CA LYS A 50 48.96 -139.46 -33.85
C LYS A 50 49.50 -138.06 -33.55
N ALA A 51 50.79 -137.84 -33.72
CA ALA A 51 51.41 -136.53 -33.53
C ALA A 51 50.79 -135.46 -34.44
N GLN A 52 50.47 -135.78 -35.70
CA GLN A 52 49.77 -134.88 -36.62
C GLN A 52 48.34 -134.58 -36.15
N ASN A 53 47.59 -135.58 -35.68
CA ASN A 53 46.23 -135.38 -35.18
C ASN A 53 46.21 -134.54 -33.89
N GLU A 54 47.13 -134.80 -32.96
CA GLU A 54 47.29 -133.99 -31.74
C GLU A 54 47.66 -132.55 -32.08
N GLN A 55 48.61 -132.36 -33.00
CA GLN A 55 48.98 -131.04 -33.49
C GLN A 55 47.78 -130.33 -34.14
N GLN A 56 46.98 -131.04 -34.94
CA GLN A 56 45.81 -130.46 -35.59
C GLN A 56 44.70 -130.10 -34.60
N GLN A 57 44.50 -130.89 -33.53
CA GLN A 57 43.59 -130.54 -32.44
C GLN A 57 44.05 -129.28 -31.70
N VAL A 58 45.34 -129.19 -31.36
CA VAL A 58 45.91 -127.99 -30.71
C VAL A 58 45.78 -126.76 -31.62
N LEU A 59 46.07 -126.90 -32.91
CA LEU A 59 45.87 -125.83 -33.90
C LEU A 59 44.41 -125.40 -33.99
N SER A 60 43.47 -126.35 -34.05
CA SER A 60 42.04 -126.05 -34.07
C SER A 60 41.56 -125.32 -32.82
N GLN A 61 42.06 -125.71 -31.64
CA GLN A 61 41.75 -125.01 -30.38
C GLN A 61 42.31 -123.59 -30.38
N LYS A 62 43.57 -123.42 -30.85
CA LYS A 62 44.21 -122.11 -30.98
C LYS A 62 43.49 -121.22 -32.00
N GLU A 63 43.03 -121.77 -33.12
CA GLU A 63 42.26 -121.04 -34.13
C GLU A 63 40.93 -120.55 -33.54
N SER A 64 40.24 -121.39 -32.77
CA SER A 64 39.00 -121.03 -32.06
C SER A 64 39.24 -119.92 -31.04
N GLU A 65 40.29 -120.05 -30.22
CA GLU A 65 40.68 -119.04 -29.23
C GLU A 65 41.04 -117.70 -29.91
N ILE A 66 41.75 -117.74 -31.05
CA ILE A 66 42.06 -116.55 -31.84
C ILE A 66 40.78 -115.90 -32.39
N GLN A 67 39.79 -116.68 -32.85
CA GLN A 67 38.53 -116.13 -33.33
C GLN A 67 37.72 -115.48 -32.20
N GLU A 68 37.65 -116.11 -31.03
CA GLU A 68 36.99 -115.54 -29.84
C GLU A 68 37.67 -114.25 -29.38
N LEU A 69 39.00 -114.24 -29.32
CA LEU A 69 39.76 -113.03 -28.97
C LEU A 69 39.56 -111.92 -29.99
N LYS A 70 39.55 -112.23 -31.30
CA LYS A 70 39.26 -111.25 -32.36
C LYS A 70 37.85 -110.67 -32.24
N ALA A 71 36.85 -111.50 -31.97
CA ALA A 71 35.47 -111.05 -31.75
C ALA A 71 35.38 -110.15 -30.51
N THR A 72 36.07 -110.51 -29.43
CA THR A 72 36.11 -109.74 -28.18
C THR A 72 36.79 -108.38 -28.39
N ILE A 73 37.92 -108.34 -29.11
CA ILE A 73 38.63 -107.10 -29.46
C ILE A 73 37.73 -106.20 -30.31
N SER A 74 37.09 -106.75 -31.35
CA SER A 74 36.18 -105.98 -32.21
C SER A 74 35.00 -105.41 -31.43
N ASN A 75 34.44 -106.18 -30.48
CA ASN A 75 33.38 -105.69 -29.60
C ASN A 75 33.88 -104.55 -28.69
N PHE A 76 35.06 -104.68 -28.07
CA PHE A 76 35.65 -103.61 -27.26
C PHE A 76 35.97 -102.35 -28.07
N GLU A 77 36.45 -102.49 -29.31
CA GLU A 77 36.66 -101.35 -30.21
C GLU A 77 35.34 -100.63 -30.51
N SER A 78 34.28 -101.38 -30.83
CA SER A 78 32.95 -100.79 -31.08
C SER A 78 32.38 -100.08 -29.85
N GLN A 79 32.53 -100.67 -28.65
CA GLN A 79 32.08 -100.05 -27.39
C GLN A 79 32.88 -98.79 -27.06
N LYS A 80 34.20 -98.82 -27.27
CA LYS A 80 35.07 -97.66 -27.07
C LYS A 80 34.68 -96.51 -28.01
N GLU A 81 34.36 -96.81 -29.26
CA GLU A 81 33.93 -95.81 -30.23
C GLU A 81 32.56 -95.22 -29.90
N LEU A 82 31.62 -96.06 -29.43
CA LEU A 82 30.31 -95.62 -28.90
C LEU A 82 30.48 -94.70 -27.69
N ILE A 83 31.24 -95.11 -26.68
CA ILE A 83 31.50 -94.30 -25.48
C ILE A 83 32.15 -92.98 -25.88
N LYS A 84 33.12 -93.00 -26.80
CA LYS A 84 33.77 -91.77 -27.28
C LYS A 84 32.74 -90.83 -27.92
N LYS A 85 31.91 -91.34 -28.83
CA LYS A 85 30.87 -90.55 -29.49
C LYS A 85 29.84 -89.98 -28.51
N ASP A 86 29.37 -90.78 -27.55
CA ASP A 86 28.42 -90.35 -26.53
C ASP A 86 29.02 -89.28 -25.62
N THR A 87 30.30 -89.42 -25.25
CA THR A 87 31.01 -88.41 -24.45
C THR A 87 31.24 -87.12 -25.23
N GLU A 88 31.61 -87.19 -26.51
CA GLU A 88 31.76 -86.02 -27.38
C GLU A 88 30.43 -85.28 -27.57
N GLN A 89 29.34 -86.02 -27.76
CA GLN A 89 28.00 -85.45 -27.88
C GLN A 89 27.55 -84.78 -26.57
N ALA A 90 27.70 -85.45 -25.43
CA ALA A 90 27.36 -84.89 -24.12
C ALA A 90 28.20 -83.64 -23.78
N LEU A 91 29.48 -83.62 -24.18
CA LEU A 91 30.34 -82.46 -24.00
C LEU A 91 29.90 -81.30 -24.91
N SER A 92 29.56 -81.60 -26.17
CA SER A 92 29.04 -80.61 -27.14
C SER A 92 27.73 -79.98 -26.67
N GLU A 93 26.79 -80.79 -26.17
CA GLU A 93 25.52 -80.29 -25.62
C GLU A 93 25.74 -79.40 -24.39
N LYS A 94 26.66 -79.78 -23.49
CA LYS A 94 27.04 -78.95 -22.34
C LYS A 94 27.67 -77.62 -22.77
N LEU A 95 28.52 -77.62 -23.80
CA LEU A 95 29.12 -76.39 -24.33
C LEU A 95 28.05 -75.47 -24.94
N ILE A 96 27.15 -76.01 -25.75
CA ILE A 96 26.05 -75.24 -26.34
C ILE A 96 25.16 -74.62 -25.25
N ASN A 97 24.85 -75.36 -24.19
CA ASN A 97 24.04 -74.83 -23.09
C ASN A 97 24.79 -73.74 -22.32
N LYS A 98 26.10 -73.91 -22.07
CA LYS A 98 26.92 -72.86 -21.46
C LYS A 98 27.03 -71.62 -22.34
N ASP A 99 27.18 -71.76 -23.65
CA ASP A 99 27.24 -70.62 -24.57
C ASP A 99 25.91 -69.86 -24.60
N LYS A 100 24.78 -70.58 -24.52
CA LYS A 100 23.44 -69.96 -24.38
C LYS A 100 23.30 -69.21 -23.05
N GLU A 101 23.74 -69.79 -21.94
CA GLU A 101 23.73 -69.12 -20.64
C GLU A 101 24.63 -67.89 -20.64
N LEU A 102 25.83 -67.98 -21.23
CA LEU A 102 26.76 -66.85 -21.37
C LEU A 102 26.15 -65.73 -22.21
N LEU A 103 25.54 -66.04 -23.36
CA LEU A 103 24.83 -65.06 -24.17
C LEU A 103 23.66 -64.42 -23.41
N GLY A 104 22.92 -65.22 -22.65
CA GLY A 104 21.84 -64.73 -21.78
C GLY A 104 22.34 -63.74 -20.73
N LEU A 105 23.39 -64.11 -20.00
CA LEU A 105 24.02 -63.25 -18.99
C LEU A 105 24.63 -62.00 -19.60
N GLN A 106 25.29 -62.10 -20.76
CA GLN A 106 25.85 -60.96 -21.49
C GLN A 106 24.74 -59.96 -21.85
N SER A 107 23.62 -60.45 -22.39
CA SER A 107 22.48 -59.60 -22.77
C SER A 107 21.84 -58.91 -21.56
N GLN A 108 21.75 -59.60 -20.42
CA GLN A 108 21.26 -59.01 -19.17
C GLN A 108 22.19 -57.93 -18.65
N LEU A 109 23.51 -58.18 -18.71
CA LEU A 109 24.52 -57.23 -18.28
C LEU A 109 24.54 -55.98 -19.15
N ASP A 110 24.40 -56.14 -20.47
CA ASP A 110 24.30 -55.02 -21.41
C ASP A 110 23.01 -54.21 -21.19
N ARG A 111 21.87 -54.88 -20.91
CA ARG A 111 20.63 -54.20 -20.53
C ARG A 111 20.79 -53.40 -19.24
N MET A 112 21.35 -54.01 -18.19
CA MET A 112 21.56 -53.31 -16.91
C MET A 112 22.51 -52.13 -17.06
N LYS A 113 23.57 -52.25 -17.88
CA LYS A 113 24.48 -51.13 -18.17
C LYS A 113 23.75 -49.99 -18.88
N LEU A 114 22.90 -50.31 -19.86
CA LEU A 114 22.13 -49.30 -20.59
C LEU A 114 21.09 -48.62 -19.71
N GLU A 115 20.36 -49.39 -18.88
CA GLU A 115 19.41 -48.87 -17.89
C GLU A 115 20.13 -47.94 -16.91
N HIS A 116 21.26 -48.37 -16.35
CA HIS A 116 22.04 -47.56 -15.43
C HIS A 116 22.62 -46.29 -16.09
N GLN A 117 23.09 -46.38 -17.34
CA GLN A 117 23.53 -45.19 -18.09
C GLN A 117 22.39 -44.21 -18.33
N ASN A 118 21.19 -44.70 -18.69
CA ASN A 118 20.02 -43.86 -18.91
C ASN A 118 19.55 -43.19 -17.60
N GLU A 119 19.52 -43.93 -16.49
CA GLU A 119 19.20 -43.39 -15.17
C GLU A 119 20.21 -42.33 -14.73
N LEU A 120 21.51 -42.60 -14.91
CA LEU A 120 22.56 -41.64 -14.59
C LEU A 120 22.45 -40.39 -15.45
N GLN A 121 22.20 -40.54 -16.76
CA GLN A 121 22.03 -39.41 -17.66
C GLN A 121 20.79 -38.58 -17.31
N ALA A 122 19.65 -39.23 -16.99
CA ALA A 122 18.46 -38.55 -16.54
C ALA A 122 18.68 -37.78 -15.22
N SER A 123 19.37 -38.40 -14.26
CA SER A 123 19.74 -37.75 -12.99
C SER A 123 20.67 -36.56 -13.22
N LEU A 124 21.67 -36.69 -14.09
CA LEU A 124 22.58 -35.59 -14.42
C LEU A 124 21.85 -34.43 -15.10
N THR A 125 20.97 -34.72 -16.07
CA THR A 125 20.17 -33.69 -16.74
C THR A 125 19.23 -32.96 -15.76
N ASN A 126 18.67 -33.66 -14.78
CA ASN A 126 17.84 -33.03 -13.75
C ASN A 126 18.68 -32.10 -12.86
N ILE A 127 19.84 -32.57 -12.39
CA ILE A 127 20.77 -31.76 -11.58
C ILE A 127 21.27 -30.54 -12.37
N GLU A 128 21.60 -30.70 -13.65
CA GLU A 128 22.01 -29.58 -14.52
C GLU A 128 20.90 -28.54 -14.67
N LYS A 129 19.64 -28.97 -14.87
CA LYS A 129 18.50 -28.05 -14.93
C LYS A 129 18.28 -27.31 -13.61
N GLU A 130 18.36 -28.01 -12.47
CA GLU A 130 18.22 -27.39 -11.15
C GLU A 130 19.34 -26.37 -10.91
N ARG A 131 20.59 -26.73 -11.24
CA ARG A 131 21.74 -25.83 -11.16
C ARG A 131 21.54 -24.58 -12.00
N ASP A 132 21.14 -24.74 -13.26
CA ASP A 132 20.97 -23.62 -14.20
C ASP A 132 19.81 -22.70 -13.76
N GLN A 133 18.73 -23.27 -13.22
CA GLN A 133 17.63 -22.52 -12.63
C GLN A 133 18.08 -21.71 -11.41
N ILE A 134 18.80 -22.32 -10.48
CA ILE A 134 19.32 -21.65 -9.28
C ILE A 134 20.31 -20.55 -9.67
N GLN A 135 21.20 -20.82 -10.62
CA GLN A 135 22.17 -19.83 -11.10
C GLN A 135 21.47 -18.63 -11.75
N THR A 136 20.42 -18.86 -12.52
CA THR A 136 19.61 -17.79 -13.12
C THR A 136 18.87 -16.98 -12.06
N GLN A 137 18.27 -17.65 -11.06
CA GLN A 137 17.59 -16.99 -9.95
C GLN A 137 18.55 -16.15 -9.11
N LEU A 138 19.75 -16.66 -8.82
CA LEU A 138 20.77 -15.94 -8.07
C LEU A 138 21.21 -14.68 -8.83
N LEU A 139 21.49 -14.80 -10.13
CA LEU A 139 21.86 -13.66 -10.96
C LEU A 139 20.75 -12.60 -11.01
N LEU A 140 19.49 -13.03 -11.12
CA LEU A 140 18.33 -12.13 -11.09
C LEU A 140 18.26 -11.39 -9.75
N GLN A 141 18.39 -12.12 -8.64
CA GLN A 141 18.34 -11.54 -7.30
C GLN A 141 19.50 -10.58 -7.03
N GLU A 142 20.72 -10.89 -7.50
CA GLU A 142 21.85 -9.98 -7.45
C GLU A 142 21.58 -8.69 -8.22
N LYS A 143 20.99 -8.78 -9.42
CA LYS A 143 20.62 -7.59 -10.22
C LYS A 143 19.50 -6.77 -9.60
N GLU A 144 18.48 -7.42 -9.04
CA GLU A 144 17.41 -6.73 -8.29
C GLU A 144 17.97 -5.99 -7.07
N ASN A 145 18.88 -6.63 -6.33
CA ASN A 145 19.55 -6.01 -5.18
C ASN A 145 20.44 -4.84 -5.61
N GLU A 146 21.22 -4.98 -6.69
CA GLU A 146 22.02 -3.88 -7.25
C GLU A 146 21.15 -2.69 -7.65
N LEU A 147 20.03 -2.93 -8.34
CA LEU A 147 19.08 -1.90 -8.76
C LEU A 147 18.40 -1.22 -7.57
N SER A 148 17.98 -2.01 -6.58
CA SER A 148 17.39 -1.50 -5.34
C SER A 148 18.38 -0.61 -4.59
N LEU A 149 19.63 -1.07 -4.43
CA LEU A 149 20.67 -0.32 -3.75
C LEU A 149 21.05 0.97 -4.50
N ALA A 150 21.10 0.92 -5.85
CA ALA A 150 21.31 2.10 -6.68
C ALA A 150 20.15 3.11 -6.54
N SER A 151 18.91 2.64 -6.57
CA SER A 151 17.72 3.48 -6.40
C SER A 151 17.71 4.16 -5.02
N VAL A 152 18.00 3.40 -3.97
CA VAL A 152 18.11 3.92 -2.60
C VAL A 152 19.21 4.98 -2.51
N LYS A 153 20.40 4.70 -3.05
CA LYS A 153 21.51 5.67 -3.09
C LYS A 153 21.11 6.96 -3.82
N GLN A 154 20.51 6.84 -5.00
CA GLN A 154 20.09 8.00 -5.79
C GLN A 154 19.04 8.84 -5.05
N ASN A 155 18.08 8.20 -4.37
CA ASN A 155 17.10 8.89 -3.54
C ASN A 155 17.76 9.63 -2.37
N TYR A 156 18.71 9.00 -1.67
CA TYR A 156 19.45 9.65 -0.59
C TYR A 156 20.32 10.81 -1.10
N GLU A 157 21.00 10.65 -2.22
CA GLU A 157 21.78 11.73 -2.84
C GLU A 157 20.89 12.92 -3.23
N ALA A 158 19.71 12.67 -3.79
CA ALA A 158 18.74 13.72 -4.11
C ALA A 158 18.24 14.44 -2.85
N GLN A 159 17.91 13.70 -1.78
CA GLN A 159 17.50 14.29 -0.51
C GLN A 159 18.62 15.09 0.15
N LEU A 160 19.84 14.56 0.21
CA LEU A 160 21.00 15.26 0.75
C LEU A 160 21.30 16.54 -0.03
N LYS A 161 21.18 16.50 -1.36
CA LYS A 161 21.35 17.69 -2.20
C LYS A 161 20.29 18.75 -1.87
N ALA A 162 19.01 18.36 -1.80
CA ALA A 162 17.93 19.28 -1.44
C ALA A 162 18.11 19.90 -0.05
N VAL A 163 18.52 19.10 0.95
CA VAL A 163 18.82 19.58 2.31
C VAL A 163 20.02 20.52 2.31
N ASN A 164 21.11 20.18 1.60
CA ASN A 164 22.29 21.04 1.53
C ASN A 164 21.98 22.38 0.84
N GLU A 165 21.20 22.37 -0.25
CA GLU A 165 20.74 23.59 -0.91
C GLU A 165 19.89 24.47 0.02
N GLN A 166 19.01 23.86 0.84
CA GLN A 166 18.27 24.58 1.88
C GLN A 166 19.19 25.15 2.95
N VAL A 167 20.16 24.37 3.46
CA VAL A 167 21.09 24.82 4.50
C VAL A 167 21.95 25.99 4.00
N GLU A 168 22.47 25.91 2.77
CA GLU A 168 23.21 26.99 2.12
C GLU A 168 22.35 28.24 1.97
N PHE A 169 21.09 28.08 1.54
CA PHE A 169 20.13 29.19 1.47
C PHE A 169 19.91 29.83 2.84
N TYR A 170 19.64 29.04 3.89
CA TYR A 170 19.44 29.55 5.26
C TYR A 170 20.70 30.19 5.83
N LYS A 171 21.90 29.65 5.56
CA LYS A 171 23.18 30.25 5.97
C LYS A 171 23.39 31.62 5.33
N ASN A 172 23.18 31.71 4.02
CA ASN A 172 23.32 32.97 3.27
C ASN A 172 22.25 33.99 3.67
N PHE A 173 21.02 33.53 3.94
CA PHE A 173 19.93 34.35 4.43
C PHE A 173 20.21 34.90 5.84
N LYS A 174 20.69 34.07 6.77
CA LYS A 174 21.10 34.50 8.12
C LYS A 174 22.30 35.44 8.11
N ALA A 175 23.30 35.19 7.25
CA ALA A 175 24.51 36.02 7.18
C ALA A 175 24.26 37.44 6.64
N GLN A 176 23.16 37.66 5.90
CA GLN A 176 22.82 38.96 5.32
C GLN A 176 21.95 39.85 6.23
N GLN A 177 21.47 39.38 7.38
CA GLN A 177 20.53 40.15 8.23
C GLN A 177 21.15 40.59 9.56
N SER A 178 21.23 41.90 9.78
CA SER A 178 21.62 42.51 11.08
C SER A 178 20.48 42.36 12.11
N THR A 179 20.79 42.48 13.41
CA THR A 179 19.86 42.25 14.54
C THR A 179 18.55 43.04 14.50
N LYS A 180 18.46 44.11 13.70
CA LYS A 180 17.21 44.88 13.47
C LYS A 180 16.31 44.26 12.39
N ALA A 181 16.91 43.57 11.41
CA ALA A 181 16.19 42.86 10.35
C ALA A 181 15.56 41.54 10.83
N ILE A 182 15.92 41.05 12.01
CA ILE A 182 15.38 39.81 12.60
C ILE A 182 13.93 40.01 13.09
N GLY A 183 13.60 41.17 13.66
CA GLY A 183 12.20 41.49 14.03
C GLY A 183 11.32 41.70 12.79
N GLU A 184 11.78 42.52 11.86
CA GLU A 184 11.08 42.78 10.57
C GLU A 184 10.98 41.51 9.71
N SER A 185 11.92 40.56 9.80
CA SER A 185 11.87 39.34 8.98
C SER A 185 10.75 38.39 9.39
N LEU A 186 10.39 38.32 10.67
CA LEU A 186 9.28 37.46 11.11
C LEU A 186 7.93 38.03 10.66
N GLU A 187 7.77 39.35 10.75
CA GLU A 187 6.58 40.04 10.24
C GLU A 187 6.45 39.89 8.71
N HIS A 188 7.54 40.11 7.97
CA HIS A 188 7.57 39.91 6.51
C HIS A 188 7.36 38.46 6.11
N TYR A 189 7.89 37.50 6.88
CA TYR A 189 7.64 36.08 6.68
C TYR A 189 6.15 35.77 6.83
N ALA A 190 5.52 36.21 7.90
CA ALA A 190 4.10 35.97 8.14
C ALA A 190 3.22 36.58 7.03
N GLU A 191 3.51 37.82 6.62
CA GLU A 191 2.82 38.49 5.51
C GLU A 191 2.99 37.72 4.18
N SER A 192 4.20 37.26 3.86
CA SER A 192 4.49 36.50 2.64
C SER A 192 3.81 35.12 2.64
N GLU A 193 3.89 34.37 3.73
CA GLU A 193 3.24 33.06 3.85
C GLU A 193 1.72 33.17 3.77
N PHE A 194 1.13 34.19 4.40
CA PHE A 194 -0.30 34.44 4.29
C PHE A 194 -0.71 34.76 2.84
N ASN A 195 0.03 35.64 2.16
CA ASN A 195 -0.28 36.03 0.78
C ASN A 195 -0.19 34.87 -0.22
N LYS A 196 0.67 33.87 0.01
CA LYS A 196 0.74 32.65 -0.83
C LYS A 196 -0.56 31.84 -0.79
N VAL A 197 -1.22 31.79 0.37
CA VAL A 197 -2.40 30.94 0.59
C VAL A 197 -3.72 31.72 0.47
N ARG A 198 -3.67 33.05 0.54
CA ARG A 198 -4.82 33.97 0.56
C ARG A 198 -5.89 33.62 -0.48
N SER A 199 -5.51 33.54 -1.76
CA SER A 199 -6.48 33.36 -2.85
C SER A 199 -7.23 32.03 -2.84
N PHE A 200 -6.67 30.97 -2.25
CA PHE A 200 -7.31 29.64 -2.25
C PHE A 200 -7.93 29.29 -0.89
N ALA A 201 -7.31 29.71 0.22
CA ALA A 201 -7.72 29.32 1.57
C ALA A 201 -8.54 30.39 2.29
N PHE A 202 -8.29 31.67 2.01
CA PHE A 202 -8.87 32.81 2.74
C PHE A 202 -9.26 33.96 1.80
N PRO A 203 -10.16 33.73 0.83
CA PRO A 203 -10.45 34.68 -0.24
C PRO A 203 -11.02 36.02 0.26
N ASN A 204 -11.81 35.98 1.34
CA ASN A 204 -12.48 37.15 1.92
C ASN A 204 -11.79 37.65 3.20
N ALA A 205 -10.58 37.15 3.50
CA ALA A 205 -9.89 37.53 4.73
C ALA A 205 -9.01 38.76 4.57
N TYR A 206 -8.97 39.52 5.65
CA TYR A 206 -8.13 40.66 5.92
C TYR A 206 -6.98 40.22 6.83
N PHE A 207 -5.74 40.50 6.43
CA PHE A 207 -4.54 40.31 7.26
C PHE A 207 -3.61 41.48 7.04
N GLU A 208 -3.59 42.43 7.96
CA GLU A 208 -2.79 43.66 7.83
C GLU A 208 -2.16 44.05 9.16
N LYS A 209 -1.11 44.89 9.06
CA LYS A 209 -0.43 45.45 10.23
C LYS A 209 -1.37 46.36 11.02
N ASP A 210 -1.32 46.27 12.35
CA ASP A 210 -2.09 47.18 13.20
C ASP A 210 -1.41 48.57 13.28
N ASN A 211 -1.78 49.44 12.35
CA ASN A 211 -1.27 50.81 12.28
C ASN A 211 -2.02 51.79 13.21
N GLN A 212 -3.10 51.35 13.88
CA GLN A 212 -3.92 52.21 14.72
C GLN A 212 -3.47 52.09 16.19
N VAL A 213 -2.75 53.08 16.69
CA VAL A 213 -2.38 53.13 18.12
C VAL A 213 -3.66 53.22 18.96
N SER A 214 -3.82 52.32 19.92
CA SER A 214 -4.99 52.32 20.79
C SER A 214 -5.05 53.56 21.69
N ALA A 215 -6.21 53.85 22.28
CA ALA A 215 -6.40 54.99 23.19
C ALA A 215 -5.45 54.99 24.41
N ARG A 216 -4.77 53.86 24.68
CA ARG A 216 -3.80 53.69 25.78
C ARG A 216 -2.36 53.46 25.30
N GLY A 217 -2.07 53.70 24.02
CA GLY A 217 -0.70 53.68 23.48
C GLY A 217 -0.14 52.30 23.12
N SER A 218 -0.99 51.28 23.00
CA SER A 218 -0.59 49.90 22.67
C SER A 218 -0.97 49.56 21.23
N LYS A 219 -0.19 48.69 20.59
CA LYS A 219 -0.43 48.18 19.23
C LYS A 219 0.03 46.72 19.15
N GLY A 220 -0.79 45.88 18.54
CA GLY A 220 -0.34 44.55 18.12
C GLY A 220 0.43 44.65 16.80
N ASP A 221 0.94 43.52 16.32
CA ASP A 221 1.66 43.49 15.05
C ASP A 221 0.71 43.32 13.86
N PHE A 222 -0.18 42.31 13.89
CA PHE A 222 -1.14 42.05 12.81
C PHE A 222 -2.54 41.75 13.32
N ILE A 223 -3.55 42.10 12.51
CA ILE A 223 -4.94 41.71 12.73
C ILE A 223 -5.39 40.85 11.55
N PHE A 224 -5.89 39.66 11.87
CA PHE A 224 -6.64 38.82 10.94
C PHE A 224 -8.14 38.97 11.19
N ARG A 225 -8.93 39.19 10.14
CA ARG A 225 -10.40 39.12 10.18
C ARG A 225 -10.93 38.44 8.94
N GLU A 226 -11.98 37.66 9.10
CA GLU A 226 -12.71 37.09 7.97
C GLU A 226 -14.20 37.28 8.18
N GLU A 227 -14.87 37.75 7.13
CA GLU A 227 -16.31 37.96 7.09
C GLU A 227 -16.95 36.99 6.08
N ASP A 228 -18.21 36.64 6.33
CA ASP A 228 -19.01 35.91 5.36
C ASP A 228 -19.55 36.83 4.24
N GLU A 229 -20.28 36.26 3.29
CA GLU A 229 -20.86 37.01 2.17
C GLU A 229 -21.86 38.10 2.60
N ASN A 230 -22.37 38.03 3.84
CA ASN A 230 -23.32 38.98 4.40
C ASN A 230 -22.64 40.02 5.32
N GLY A 231 -21.31 40.03 5.40
CA GLY A 231 -20.54 40.95 6.26
C GLY A 231 -20.57 40.57 7.75
N VAL A 232 -20.95 39.33 8.10
CA VAL A 232 -20.88 38.83 9.48
C VAL A 232 -19.48 38.29 9.74
N GLU A 233 -18.82 38.80 10.80
CA GLU A 233 -17.50 38.34 11.20
C GLU A 233 -17.53 36.85 11.60
N ILE A 234 -16.82 36.03 10.80
CA ILE A 234 -16.61 34.62 11.06
C ILE A 234 -15.65 34.47 12.23
N ILE A 235 -14.47 35.09 12.10
CA ILE A 235 -13.39 35.03 13.09
C ILE A 235 -12.51 36.28 13.02
N SER A 236 -11.99 36.69 14.18
CA SER A 236 -10.96 37.72 14.31
C SER A 236 -9.84 37.28 15.25
N ILE A 237 -8.60 37.55 14.85
CA ILE A 237 -7.40 37.13 15.59
C ILE A 237 -6.44 38.31 15.68
N MET A 238 -5.99 38.61 16.90
CA MET A 238 -4.89 39.52 17.15
C MET A 238 -3.57 38.75 17.17
N PHE A 239 -2.58 39.20 16.41
CA PHE A 239 -1.26 38.59 16.33
C PHE A 239 -0.18 39.48 16.91
N GLU A 240 0.70 38.86 17.68
CA GLU A 240 1.96 39.44 18.15
C GLU A 240 3.11 38.56 17.67
N MET A 241 4.15 39.17 17.10
CA MET A 241 5.31 38.51 16.52
C MET A 241 6.52 38.74 17.42
N LYS A 242 7.12 37.66 17.95
CA LYS A 242 8.33 37.73 18.77
C LYS A 242 9.45 36.90 18.19
N ASN A 243 10.52 37.56 17.81
CA ASN A 243 11.73 36.90 17.36
C ASN A 243 12.81 36.91 18.46
N GLU A 244 13.60 35.84 18.55
CA GLU A 244 14.74 35.76 19.46
C GLU A 244 15.96 36.39 18.77
N ALA A 245 16.36 37.60 19.18
CA ALA A 245 17.55 38.24 18.65
C ALA A 245 18.80 37.72 19.39
N ASP A 246 19.70 37.08 18.65
CA ASP A 246 21.02 36.66 19.15
C ASP A 246 21.80 37.89 19.66
N GLY A 247 22.07 37.95 20.97
CA GLY A 247 22.94 38.95 21.60
C GLY A 247 22.33 39.82 22.70
N THR A 248 21.08 39.61 23.11
CA THR A 248 20.50 40.29 24.28
C THR A 248 20.86 39.59 25.59
N GLU A 249 21.39 40.33 26.58
CA GLU A 249 21.83 39.77 27.88
C GLU A 249 20.70 39.13 28.71
N LYS A 250 19.43 39.36 28.34
CA LYS A 250 18.25 38.74 28.95
C LYS A 250 17.32 38.20 27.87
N LYS A 251 17.16 36.87 27.85
CA LYS A 251 16.13 36.20 27.03
C LYS A 251 14.76 36.44 27.64
N HIS A 252 13.83 36.94 26.83
CA HIS A 252 12.43 37.10 27.23
C HIS A 252 11.68 35.76 27.14
N LYS A 253 10.69 35.56 28.00
CA LYS A 253 9.78 34.41 27.93
C LYS A 253 8.52 34.76 27.18
N ASN A 254 7.84 33.76 26.64
CA ASN A 254 6.55 33.95 25.97
C ASN A 254 5.52 34.62 26.90
N ALA A 255 5.50 34.22 28.17
CA ALA A 255 4.60 34.75 29.20
C ALA A 255 4.73 36.25 29.45
N ASP A 256 5.89 36.85 29.14
CA ASP A 256 6.12 38.29 29.33
C ASP A 256 5.18 39.13 28.44
N PHE A 257 4.68 38.56 27.34
CA PHE A 257 3.88 39.26 26.32
C PHE A 257 2.38 39.00 26.41
N TYR A 258 1.93 38.02 27.19
CA TYR A 258 0.51 37.62 27.21
C TYR A 258 -0.41 38.75 27.64
N LYS A 259 -0.02 39.50 28.68
CA LYS A 259 -0.85 40.58 29.24
C LYS A 259 -1.10 41.70 28.23
N GLU A 260 -0.08 42.04 27.45
CA GLU A 260 -0.16 43.12 26.46
C GLU A 260 -0.95 42.67 25.23
N LEU A 261 -0.69 41.45 24.75
CA LEU A 261 -1.45 40.85 23.65
C LEU A 261 -2.95 40.67 23.98
N ASP A 262 -3.31 40.19 25.18
CA ASP A 262 -4.74 40.09 25.56
C ASP A 262 -5.41 41.45 25.67
N LYS A 263 -4.66 42.47 26.12
CA LYS A 263 -5.16 43.86 26.16
C LYS A 263 -5.45 44.35 24.74
N ASP A 264 -4.53 44.17 23.80
CA ASP A 264 -4.71 44.59 22.41
C ASP A 264 -5.86 43.83 21.73
N ARG A 265 -5.97 42.52 21.98
CA ARG A 265 -7.11 41.70 21.54
C ARG A 265 -8.44 42.30 21.99
N ARG A 266 -8.58 42.64 23.26
CA ARG A 266 -9.83 43.21 23.81
C ARG A 266 -10.13 44.61 23.28
N GLU A 267 -9.12 45.47 23.21
CA GLU A 267 -9.27 46.84 22.71
C GLU A 267 -9.69 46.86 21.23
N LYS A 268 -9.15 45.92 20.44
CA LYS A 268 -9.48 45.76 19.02
C LYS A 268 -10.69 44.86 18.78
N LYS A 269 -11.31 44.32 19.83
CA LYS A 269 -12.46 43.39 19.72
C LYS A 269 -12.15 42.21 18.79
N CYS A 270 -10.97 41.61 18.96
CA CYS A 270 -10.62 40.35 18.30
C CYS A 270 -11.09 39.17 19.16
N GLU A 271 -11.53 38.09 18.52
CA GLU A 271 -11.99 36.90 19.23
C GLU A 271 -10.83 36.14 19.89
N TYR A 272 -9.72 35.95 19.17
CA TYR A 272 -8.54 35.21 19.62
C TYR A 272 -7.28 36.09 19.71
N ALA A 273 -6.33 35.66 20.55
CA ALA A 273 -4.97 36.20 20.61
C ALA A 273 -3.98 35.10 20.23
N VAL A 274 -3.03 35.39 19.34
CA VAL A 274 -2.01 34.44 18.92
C VAL A 274 -0.64 35.10 18.99
N LEU A 275 0.21 34.56 19.87
CA LEU A 275 1.62 34.92 19.96
C LEU A 275 2.43 34.02 19.03
N VAL A 276 2.95 34.56 17.94
CA VAL A 276 3.86 33.85 17.04
C VAL A 276 5.28 34.09 17.53
N SER A 277 5.91 33.05 18.09
CA SER A 277 7.16 33.22 18.83
C SER A 277 8.26 32.26 18.43
N MET A 278 9.46 32.82 18.24
CA MET A 278 10.72 32.08 18.16
C MET A 278 11.45 32.03 19.51
N LEU A 279 10.91 32.65 20.56
CA LEU A 279 11.50 32.61 21.91
C LEU A 279 11.43 31.22 22.54
N GLU A 280 12.25 30.98 23.56
CA GLU A 280 12.26 29.73 24.31
C GLU A 280 12.42 28.50 23.39
N ALA A 281 13.36 28.57 22.44
CA ALA A 281 13.64 27.48 21.49
C ALA A 281 14.09 26.18 22.17
N ASP A 282 14.65 26.24 23.37
CA ASP A 282 15.08 25.07 24.15
C ASP A 282 13.97 24.50 25.05
N ASN A 283 12.76 25.08 25.04
CA ASN A 283 11.65 24.63 25.87
C ASN A 283 10.77 23.63 25.12
N ASP A 284 10.84 22.36 25.53
CA ASP A 284 10.09 21.25 24.93
C ASP A 284 8.57 21.51 24.85
N TYR A 285 8.01 22.25 25.82
CA TYR A 285 6.59 22.59 25.84
C TYR A 285 6.18 23.41 24.60
N PHE A 286 6.95 24.44 24.26
CA PHE A 286 6.68 25.32 23.11
C PHE A 286 7.23 24.78 21.78
N ASN A 287 8.09 23.76 21.81
CA ASN A 287 8.59 23.08 20.61
C ASN A 287 7.60 22.14 19.94
N THR A 288 6.46 21.86 20.59
CA THR A 288 5.36 21.08 20.02
C THR A 288 4.62 21.79 18.88
N GLY A 289 4.82 23.10 18.69
CA GLY A 289 4.36 23.85 17.52
C GLY A 289 3.18 24.77 17.81
N ILE A 290 2.03 24.24 18.25
CA ILE A 290 0.83 25.00 18.65
C ILE A 290 0.54 24.67 20.11
N VAL A 291 0.53 25.69 20.97
CA VAL A 291 0.29 25.55 22.40
C VAL A 291 -0.91 26.39 22.80
N ASP A 292 -1.88 25.75 23.47
CA ASP A 292 -3.03 26.42 24.06
C ASP A 292 -2.67 26.99 25.44
N VAL A 293 -2.77 28.31 25.59
CA VAL A 293 -2.55 29.03 26.87
C VAL A 293 -3.85 29.64 27.41
N SER A 294 -5.00 29.14 26.96
CA SER A 294 -6.33 29.59 27.38
C SER A 294 -6.61 29.44 28.88
N HIS A 295 -5.82 28.64 29.59
CA HIS A 295 -5.88 28.51 31.04
C HIS A 295 -5.37 29.75 31.79
N GLU A 296 -4.49 30.56 31.16
CA GLU A 296 -4.02 31.85 31.71
C GLU A 296 -4.78 33.02 31.12
N TYR A 297 -4.96 33.06 29.79
CA TYR A 297 -5.67 34.11 29.08
C TYR A 297 -6.64 33.50 28.07
N GLU A 298 -7.93 33.76 28.25
CA GLU A 298 -8.99 33.17 27.44
C GLU A 298 -8.76 33.31 25.93
N LYS A 299 -8.87 32.19 25.20
CA LYS A 299 -8.73 32.12 23.73
C LYS A 299 -7.36 32.61 23.23
N MET A 300 -6.29 32.29 23.96
CA MET A 300 -4.93 32.64 23.60
C MET A 300 -4.09 31.41 23.24
N TYR A 301 -3.31 31.52 22.17
CA TYR A 301 -2.38 30.49 21.71
C TYR A 301 -0.97 31.03 21.54
N VAL A 302 0.02 30.19 21.77
CA VAL A 302 1.41 30.42 21.39
C VAL A 302 1.77 29.47 20.27
N VAL A 303 2.29 29.98 19.16
CA VAL A 303 2.55 29.19 17.95
C VAL A 303 3.93 29.47 17.39
N ARG A 304 4.58 28.43 16.85
CA ARG A 304 5.81 28.60 16.08
C ARG A 304 5.49 29.15 14.68
N PRO A 305 6.37 29.97 14.08
CA PRO A 305 6.09 30.64 12.81
C PRO A 305 5.65 29.72 11.66
N GLN A 306 6.09 28.47 11.62
CA GLN A 306 5.72 27.51 10.58
C GLN A 306 4.28 26.97 10.69
N PHE A 307 3.60 27.17 11.83
CA PHE A 307 2.28 26.58 12.11
C PHE A 307 1.13 27.61 12.22
N PHE A 308 1.41 28.92 12.11
CA PHE A 308 0.37 29.93 12.36
C PHE A 308 -0.76 29.90 11.32
N ILE A 309 -0.48 29.61 10.05
CA ILE A 309 -1.52 29.46 9.00
C ILE A 309 -2.44 28.27 9.31
N GLN A 310 -1.89 27.15 9.75
CA GLN A 310 -2.63 25.95 10.11
C GLN A 310 -3.53 26.23 11.32
N LEU A 311 -3.04 27.02 12.30
CA LEU A 311 -3.84 27.49 13.43
C LEU A 311 -4.99 28.39 12.98
N ILE A 312 -4.76 29.35 12.08
CA ILE A 312 -5.84 30.18 11.50
C ILE A 312 -6.91 29.27 10.87
N GLY A 313 -6.50 28.29 10.07
CA GLY A 313 -7.43 27.33 9.45
C GLY A 313 -8.23 26.53 10.47
N LEU A 314 -7.60 26.09 11.56
CA LEU A 314 -8.25 25.32 12.63
C LEU A 314 -9.28 26.17 13.38
N LEU A 315 -8.90 27.38 13.78
CA LEU A 315 -9.79 28.31 14.48
C LEU A 315 -10.94 28.75 13.58
N ARG A 316 -10.68 29.03 12.30
CA ARG A 316 -11.70 29.34 11.29
C ARG A 316 -12.73 28.22 11.16
N ASN A 317 -12.29 26.98 11.02
CA ASN A 317 -13.20 25.83 10.91
C ASN A 317 -14.06 25.65 12.17
N ALA A 318 -13.49 25.89 13.35
CA ALA A 318 -14.25 25.91 14.59
C ALA A 318 -15.29 27.06 14.61
N ALA A 319 -14.91 28.24 14.12
CA ALA A 319 -15.78 29.41 14.06
C ALA A 319 -16.94 29.24 13.05
N LEU A 320 -16.71 28.57 11.91
CA LEU A 320 -17.75 28.27 10.92
C LEU A 320 -18.92 27.47 11.50
N ASN A 321 -18.67 26.57 12.45
CA ASN A 321 -19.75 25.84 13.14
C ASN A 321 -20.64 26.77 13.99
N SER A 322 -20.07 27.88 14.49
CA SER A 322 -20.80 28.90 15.27
C SER A 322 -21.43 30.00 14.40
N LEU A 323 -21.04 30.09 13.12
CA LEU A 323 -21.48 31.13 12.20
C LEU A 323 -23.00 31.14 12.02
N LYS A 324 -23.63 29.95 11.94
CA LYS A 324 -25.08 29.82 11.78
C LYS A 324 -25.85 30.53 12.90
N TYR A 325 -25.37 30.42 14.14
CA TYR A 325 -25.95 31.11 15.29
C TYR A 325 -25.67 32.63 15.26
N LYS A 326 -24.48 33.05 14.80
CA LYS A 326 -24.15 34.49 14.64
C LYS A 326 -25.05 35.15 13.60
N GLN A 327 -25.33 34.49 12.48
CA GLN A 327 -26.23 34.96 11.42
C GLN A 327 -27.68 35.11 11.92
N GLU A 328 -28.22 34.09 12.62
CA GLU A 328 -29.56 34.16 13.21
C GLU A 328 -29.67 35.33 14.22
N LEU A 329 -28.66 35.53 15.06
CA LEU A 329 -28.63 36.62 16.03
C LEU A 329 -28.56 38.00 15.35
N ALA A 330 -27.80 38.13 14.25
CA ALA A 330 -27.72 39.37 13.48
C ALA A 330 -29.07 39.75 12.87
N LEU A 331 -29.76 38.78 12.25
CA LEU A 331 -31.11 38.95 11.70
C LEU A 331 -32.12 39.39 12.78
N VAL A 332 -32.08 38.76 13.96
CA VAL A 332 -32.95 39.13 15.09
C VAL A 332 -32.62 40.53 15.61
N ARG A 333 -31.35 40.92 15.66
CA ARG A 333 -30.95 42.29 16.07
C ARG A 333 -31.43 43.33 15.08
N GLU A 334 -31.31 43.09 13.78
CA GLU A 334 -31.79 44.00 12.74
C GLU A 334 -33.31 44.19 12.84
N GLN A 335 -34.07 43.11 13.02
CA GLN A 335 -35.52 43.17 13.28
C GLN A 335 -35.87 43.97 14.54
N ASN A 336 -35.09 43.85 15.61
CA ASN A 336 -35.33 44.60 16.84
C ASN A 336 -34.95 46.08 16.72
N ILE A 337 -33.94 46.44 15.92
CA ILE A 337 -33.59 47.85 15.67
C ILE A 337 -34.73 48.56 14.94
N ASP A 338 -35.36 47.91 13.96
CA ASP A 338 -36.51 48.46 13.23
C ASP A 338 -37.72 48.69 14.16
N ILE A 339 -38.00 47.74 15.06
CA ILE A 339 -39.04 47.90 16.09
C ILE A 339 -38.72 49.09 17.03
N THR A 340 -37.46 49.22 17.46
CA THR A 340 -37.05 50.30 18.37
C THR A 340 -37.10 51.67 17.69
N HIS A 341 -36.65 51.78 16.43
CA HIS A 341 -36.78 53.01 15.64
C HIS A 341 -38.24 53.37 15.41
N PHE A 342 -39.09 52.39 15.15
CA PHE A 342 -40.53 52.63 15.04
C PHE A 342 -41.13 53.15 16.36
N GLU A 343 -40.71 52.61 17.51
CA GLU A 343 -41.15 53.12 18.82
C GLU A 343 -40.67 54.57 19.07
N ASP A 344 -39.41 54.88 18.76
CA ASP A 344 -38.86 56.24 18.90
C ASP A 344 -39.52 57.24 17.93
N ASP A 345 -39.77 56.82 16.69
CA ASP A 345 -40.48 57.63 15.68
C ASP A 345 -41.94 57.85 16.08
N LEU A 346 -42.59 56.85 16.65
CA LEU A 346 -43.97 56.93 17.13
C LEU A 346 -44.08 57.85 18.35
N GLU A 347 -43.09 57.83 19.25
CA GLU A 347 -43.02 58.75 20.39
C GLU A 347 -42.72 60.18 19.93
N THR A 348 -41.79 60.35 18.98
CA THR A 348 -41.50 61.65 18.37
C THR A 348 -42.73 62.22 17.67
N PHE A 349 -43.48 61.40 16.93
CA PHE A 349 -44.76 61.78 16.33
C PHE A 349 -45.78 62.17 17.39
N LYS A 350 -45.95 61.38 18.47
CA LYS A 350 -46.87 61.72 19.58
C LYS A 350 -46.54 63.06 20.21
N VAL A 351 -45.27 63.31 20.51
CA VAL A 351 -44.82 64.57 21.13
C VAL A 351 -45.04 65.75 20.18
N ALA A 352 -44.69 65.61 18.90
CA ALA A 352 -44.91 66.64 17.89
C ALA A 352 -46.40 66.92 17.67
N PHE A 353 -47.23 65.87 17.58
CA PHE A 353 -48.68 65.96 17.44
C PHE A 353 -49.30 66.63 18.66
N ALA A 354 -48.94 66.23 19.88
CA ALA A 354 -49.44 66.83 21.11
C ALA A 354 -49.05 68.32 21.22
N LYS A 355 -47.83 68.68 20.83
CA LYS A 355 -47.37 70.08 20.81
C LYS A 355 -48.15 70.91 19.79
N ASN A 356 -48.36 70.39 18.58
CA ASN A 356 -49.12 71.07 17.53
C ASN A 356 -50.60 71.21 17.91
N TYR A 357 -51.21 70.16 18.45
CA TYR A 357 -52.59 70.18 18.94
C TYR A 357 -52.76 71.19 20.08
N ASN A 358 -51.87 71.19 21.07
CA ASN A 358 -51.92 72.13 22.19
C ASN A 358 -51.70 73.58 21.74
N SER A 359 -50.79 73.80 20.78
CA SER A 359 -50.56 75.13 20.18
C SER A 359 -51.80 75.62 19.43
N ALA A 360 -52.38 74.77 18.57
CA ALA A 360 -53.60 75.05 17.85
C ALA A 360 -54.77 75.34 18.81
N SER A 361 -54.97 74.50 19.82
CA SER A 361 -56.00 74.68 20.85
C SER A 361 -55.84 75.99 21.62
N LYS A 362 -54.61 76.35 22.03
CA LYS A 362 -54.34 77.65 22.68
C LYS A 362 -54.62 78.84 21.76
N ASN A 363 -54.24 78.75 20.48
CA ASN A 363 -54.50 79.82 19.51
C ASN A 363 -56.00 79.96 19.21
N PHE A 364 -56.72 78.83 19.11
CA PHE A 364 -58.18 78.83 18.99
C PHE A 364 -58.83 79.49 20.22
N ASN A 365 -58.42 79.14 21.44
CA ASN A 365 -58.97 79.75 22.65
C ASN A 365 -58.66 81.25 22.72
N LYS A 366 -57.44 81.69 22.36
CA LYS A 366 -57.11 83.11 22.27
C LYS A 366 -57.95 83.85 21.23
N ALA A 367 -58.20 83.23 20.07
CA ALA A 367 -59.06 83.81 19.04
C ALA A 367 -60.50 83.97 19.58
N ILE A 368 -61.01 83.00 20.32
CA ILE A 368 -62.32 83.10 21.01
C ILE A 368 -62.30 84.26 22.02
N GLU A 369 -61.26 84.39 22.85
CA GLU A 369 -61.14 85.51 23.79
C GLU A 369 -61.10 86.88 23.10
N GLU A 370 -60.41 87.00 21.97
CA GLU A 370 -60.37 88.26 21.19
C GLU A 370 -61.73 88.55 20.53
N ILE A 371 -62.46 87.52 20.07
CA ILE A 371 -63.84 87.66 19.60
C ILE A 371 -64.72 88.19 20.74
N ASP A 372 -64.62 87.64 21.96
CA ASP A 372 -65.38 88.09 23.12
C ASP A 372 -65.05 89.55 23.51
N LYS A 373 -63.78 89.95 23.43
CA LYS A 373 -63.39 91.36 23.63
C LYS A 373 -63.97 92.28 22.56
N ALA A 374 -63.99 91.85 21.31
CA ALA A 374 -64.58 92.60 20.22
C ALA A 374 -66.10 92.78 20.42
N ILE A 375 -66.79 91.71 20.86
CA ILE A 375 -68.21 91.75 21.22
C ILE A 375 -68.44 92.78 22.35
N LYS A 376 -67.66 92.72 23.44
CA LYS A 376 -67.76 93.71 24.53
C LYS A 376 -67.56 95.14 24.07
N ARG A 377 -66.58 95.39 23.18
CA ARG A 377 -66.36 96.73 22.60
C ARG A 377 -67.57 97.19 21.77
N MET A 378 -68.13 96.30 20.96
CA MET A 378 -69.32 96.61 20.15
C MET A 378 -70.55 96.87 21.03
N GLU A 379 -70.71 96.15 22.14
CA GLU A 379 -71.74 96.44 23.14
C GLU A 379 -71.56 97.81 23.80
N ALA A 380 -70.32 98.18 24.14
CA ALA A 380 -70.02 99.50 24.69
C ALA A 380 -70.30 100.63 23.67
N VAL A 381 -69.93 100.43 22.40
CA VAL A 381 -70.24 101.37 21.31
C VAL A 381 -71.75 101.51 21.15
N LYS A 382 -72.49 100.40 21.18
CA LYS A 382 -73.96 100.41 21.14
C LYS A 382 -74.56 101.22 22.31
N GLN A 383 -74.07 101.03 23.53
CA GLN A 383 -74.53 101.81 24.69
C GLN A 383 -74.20 103.30 24.56
N ALA A 384 -73.01 103.65 24.06
CA ALA A 384 -72.64 105.04 23.82
C ALA A 384 -73.54 105.71 22.77
N LEU A 385 -73.86 105.01 21.68
CA LEU A 385 -74.80 105.49 20.66
C LEU A 385 -76.21 105.68 21.22
N GLN A 386 -76.72 104.73 22.01
CA GLN A 386 -78.02 104.88 22.69
C GLN A 386 -78.04 106.05 23.67
N THR A 387 -76.93 106.31 24.36
CA THR A 387 -76.80 107.47 25.26
C THR A 387 -76.78 108.77 24.47
N SER A 388 -76.04 108.81 23.36
CA SER A 388 -76.00 109.95 22.45
C SER A 388 -77.37 110.25 21.85
N ASP A 389 -78.09 109.22 21.39
CA ASP A 389 -79.47 109.33 20.90
C ASP A 389 -80.42 109.89 21.99
N ASN A 390 -80.31 109.39 23.23
CA ASN A 390 -81.05 109.95 24.36
C ASN A 390 -80.70 111.42 24.64
N GLN A 391 -79.44 111.82 24.50
CA GLN A 391 -79.01 113.22 24.66
C GLN A 391 -79.56 114.11 23.54
N LEU A 392 -79.56 113.63 22.29
CA LEU A 392 -80.19 114.34 21.17
C LEU A 392 -81.69 114.50 21.39
N ARG A 393 -82.37 113.45 21.88
CA ARG A 393 -83.79 113.52 22.26
C ARG A 393 -84.04 114.55 23.36
N LEU A 394 -83.19 114.59 24.40
CA LEU A 394 -83.27 115.61 25.46
C LEU A 394 -82.99 117.03 24.96
N ALA A 395 -82.04 117.19 24.03
CA ALA A 395 -81.74 118.48 23.41
C ALA A 395 -82.90 118.97 22.53
N ASN A 396 -83.53 118.07 21.78
CA ASN A 396 -84.71 118.39 20.98
C ASN A 396 -85.88 118.83 21.87
N ASN A 397 -86.15 118.09 22.96
CA ASN A 397 -87.16 118.47 23.94
C ASN A 397 -86.86 119.83 24.61
N LYS A 398 -85.59 120.22 24.76
CA LYS A 398 -85.20 121.56 25.27
C LYS A 398 -85.40 122.68 24.24
N LEU A 399 -85.27 122.37 22.95
CA LEU A 399 -85.56 123.30 21.85
C LEU A 399 -87.06 123.59 21.75
N ASP A 400 -87.90 122.58 21.93
CA ASP A 400 -89.37 122.74 21.90
C ASP A 400 -89.92 123.58 23.09
N ASP A 401 -89.21 123.66 24.23
CA ASP A 401 -89.61 124.47 25.40
C ASP A 401 -89.17 125.97 25.33
N VAL A 402 -88.64 126.41 24.18
CA VAL A 402 -88.26 127.82 23.95
C VAL A 402 -89.43 128.61 23.38
N SER A 403 -90.34 129.05 24.25
CA SER A 403 -91.38 130.01 23.86
C SER A 403 -90.85 131.46 23.88
N VAL A 404 -91.33 132.29 22.95
CA VAL A 404 -91.05 133.76 22.87
C VAL A 404 -91.26 134.47 24.21
N LYS A 405 -92.15 133.93 25.05
CA LYS A 405 -92.46 134.40 26.41
C LYS A 405 -91.27 134.28 27.39
N LYS A 406 -90.42 133.26 27.26
CA LYS A 406 -89.18 133.10 28.06
C LYS A 406 -88.04 133.99 27.53
N LEU A 407 -87.94 134.15 26.21
CA LEU A 407 -86.89 134.94 25.55
C LEU A 407 -86.98 136.46 25.80
N THR A 408 -88.18 137.00 26.05
CA THR A 408 -88.38 138.46 26.24
C THR A 408 -88.44 138.90 27.71
N ARG A 409 -88.35 137.97 28.68
CA ARG A 409 -88.53 138.25 30.12
C ARG A 409 -87.57 139.29 30.71
N LYS A 410 -86.37 139.46 30.15
CA LYS A 410 -85.33 140.40 30.63
C LYS A 410 -85.07 141.59 29.71
N ASN A 411 -85.89 141.80 28.67
CA ASN A 411 -85.71 142.91 27.73
C ASN A 411 -87.01 143.77 27.66
N PRO A 412 -87.10 144.85 28.46
CA PRO A 412 -88.30 145.67 28.55
C PRO A 412 -88.68 146.30 27.20
N THR A 413 -87.69 146.68 26.40
CA THR A 413 -87.86 147.35 25.10
C THR A 413 -88.46 146.41 24.04
N MET A 414 -88.07 145.13 24.04
CA MET A 414 -88.63 144.12 23.14
C MET A 414 -90.01 143.63 23.59
N LYS A 415 -90.26 143.55 24.90
CA LYS A 415 -91.60 143.26 25.44
C LYS A 415 -92.61 144.34 25.02
N ALA A 416 -92.22 145.61 25.11
CA ALA A 416 -93.06 146.73 24.67
C ALA A 416 -93.37 146.70 23.16
N LYS A 417 -92.41 146.33 22.29
CA LYS A 417 -92.64 146.18 20.84
C LYS A 417 -93.59 145.02 20.49
N PHE A 418 -93.52 143.91 21.21
CA PHE A 418 -94.43 142.77 21.01
C PHE A 418 -95.81 142.96 21.65
N GLU A 419 -95.94 143.77 22.72
CA GLU A 419 -97.24 144.20 23.26
C GLU A 419 -97.91 145.27 22.38
N ALA A 420 -97.13 146.15 21.73
CA ALA A 420 -97.64 147.12 20.75
C ALA A 420 -98.19 146.47 19.47
N LEU A 421 -97.73 145.26 19.12
CA LEU A 421 -98.27 144.45 18.02
C LEU A 421 -99.53 143.63 18.39
N LYS A 422 -100.00 143.73 19.64
CA LYS A 422 -101.17 142.99 20.17
C LYS A 422 -102.39 143.86 20.47
N ASN A 423 -102.30 145.17 20.26
CA ASN A 423 -103.42 146.11 20.38
C ASN A 423 -103.92 146.59 18.99
N ASP A 424 -103.64 145.81 17.96
CA ASP A 424 -104.43 145.71 16.72
C ASP A 424 -105.16 144.35 16.70
#